data_AF-A0A2T3JA77-F1
#
_entry.id   AF-A0A2T3JA77-F1
#
_cell.length_a   1.000
_cell.length_b   1.000
_cell.length_c   1.000
_cell.angle_alpha   90.00
_cell.angle_beta   90.00
_cell.angle_gamma   90.00
#
_symmetry.space_group_name_H-M   'P 1'
#
loop_
_entity.id
_entity.type
_entity.pdbx_description
1 polymer ?
#
loop_
_entity_poly.entity_id
_entity_poly.type
_entity_poly.pdbx_seq_one_letter_code
_entity_poly.pdbx_strand_id
1 'polypeptide(L)' 'MRQPTLIGKKYSNFLPSSAVLYSHIETAKANGLVPYDYIVHGLEHLCANPDDIEPLLPWNVSLNV' A
#
# COMPACT_ATOMS: atom_id res chain seq x y z
N MET A 1 -17.93 32.94 1.29
CA MET A 1 -16.82 32.03 1.58
C MET A 1 -17.37 30.90 2.47
N ARG A 2 -17.65 29.71 1.92
CA ARG A 2 -18.14 28.58 2.73
C ARG A 2 -16.95 28.02 3.51
N GLN A 3 -17.01 28.05 4.84
CA GLN A 3 -15.98 27.40 5.65
C GLN A 3 -15.95 25.90 5.32
N PRO A 4 -14.76 25.29 5.15
CA PRO A 4 -14.68 23.84 4.94
C PRO A 4 -15.28 23.14 6.16
N THR A 5 -16.30 22.33 5.92
CA THR A 5 -17.01 21.56 6.95
C THR A 5 -16.03 20.61 7.64
N LEU A 6 -16.17 20.45 8.96
CA LEU A 6 -15.32 19.61 9.83
C LEU A 6 -15.16 18.15 9.35
N ILE A 7 -16.03 17.69 8.45
CA ILE A 7 -15.96 16.38 7.80
C ILE A 7 -14.70 16.24 6.94
N GLY A 8 -14.28 17.30 6.24
CA GLY A 8 -13.11 17.25 5.33
C GLY A 8 -11.77 17.02 6.05
N LYS A 9 -11.66 17.42 7.32
CA LYS A 9 -10.45 17.18 8.15
C LYS A 9 -10.44 15.80 8.80
N LYS A 10 -11.60 15.17 9.02
CA LYS A 10 -11.67 13.84 9.66
C LYS A 10 -11.12 12.71 8.78
N TYR A 11 -11.17 12.88 7.46
CA TYR A 11 -10.77 11.85 6.49
C TYR A 11 -9.68 12.32 5.53
N SER A 12 -9.04 13.47 5.79
CA SER A 12 -8.04 14.07 4.91
C SER A 12 -6.86 13.13 4.62
N ASN A 13 -6.52 12.26 5.57
CA ASN A 13 -5.41 11.31 5.45
C ASN A 13 -5.86 9.93 4.93
N PHE A 14 -7.17 9.64 5.01
CA PHE A 14 -7.73 8.37 4.55
C PHE A 14 -7.73 8.29 3.02
N LEU A 15 -8.10 9.38 2.33
CA LEU A 15 -8.17 9.42 0.87
C LEU A 15 -6.78 9.17 0.22
N PRO A 16 -5.69 9.83 0.66
CA PRO A 16 -4.36 9.54 0.17
C PRO A 16 -3.88 8.13 0.52
N SER A 17 -4.16 7.66 1.74
CA SER A 17 -3.75 6.31 2.18
C SER A 17 -4.44 5.20 1.39
N SER A 18 -5.74 5.34 1.10
CA SER A 18 -6.48 4.34 0.32
C SER A 18 -6.08 4.36 -1.16
N ALA A 19 -5.77 5.52 -1.72
CA ALA A 19 -5.24 5.64 -3.09
C ALA A 19 -3.88 4.95 -3.24
N VAL A 20 -2.98 5.09 -2.26
CA VAL A 20 -1.68 4.41 -2.25
C VAL A 20 -1.86 2.89 -2.18
N LEU A 21 -2.73 2.40 -1.29
CA LEU A 21 -3.04 0.97 -1.18
C LEU A 21 -3.62 0.40 -2.48
N TYR A 22 -4.56 1.12 -3.11
CA TYR A 22 -5.12 0.71 -4.39
C TYR A 22 -4.04 0.60 -5.48
N SER A 23 -3.14 1.59 -5.56
CA SER A 23 -2.00 1.53 -6.49
C SER A 23 -1.14 0.29 -6.27
N HIS A 24 -0.83 -0.07 -5.01
CA HIS A 24 -0.05 -1.26 -4.71
C HIS A 24 -0.76 -2.55 -5.12
N ILE A 25 -2.07 -2.65 -4.89
CA ILE A 25 -2.87 -3.81 -5.31
C ILE A 25 -2.82 -3.98 -6.82
N GLU A 26 -3.02 -2.89 -7.58
CA GLU A 26 -2.99 -2.95 -9.04
C GLU A 26 -1.59 -3.26 -9.57
N THR A 27 -0.53 -2.73 -8.94
CA THR A 27 0.85 -3.08 -9.28
C THR A 27 1.15 -4.56 -9.00
N ALA A 28 0.70 -5.13 -7.88
CA ALA A 28 0.88 -6.55 -7.58
C ALA A 28 0.20 -7.42 -8.65
N LYS A 29 -1.05 -7.10 -9.03
CA LYS A 29 -1.77 -7.81 -10.10
C LYS A 29 -1.04 -7.72 -11.44
N ALA A 30 -0.53 -6.55 -11.80
CA ALA A 30 0.22 -6.35 -13.05
C ALA A 30 1.51 -7.19 -13.11
N ASN A 31 2.09 -7.54 -11.96
CA ASN A 31 3.26 -8.42 -11.85
C ASN A 31 2.88 -9.91 -11.64
N GLY A 32 1.59 -10.27 -11.75
CA GLY A 32 1.12 -11.65 -11.58
C GLY A 32 1.09 -12.15 -10.13
N LEU A 33 1.25 -11.24 -9.16
CA LEU A 33 1.24 -11.58 -7.73
C LEU A 33 -0.19 -11.61 -7.19
N VAL A 34 -0.43 -12.49 -6.22
CA VAL A 34 -1.66 -12.49 -5.44
C VAL A 34 -1.63 -11.27 -4.49
N PRO A 35 -2.56 -10.31 -4.60
CA PRO A 35 -2.47 -9.05 -3.85
C PRO A 35 -2.50 -9.23 -2.33
N TYR A 36 -3.24 -10.22 -1.85
CA TYR A 36 -3.29 -10.52 -0.42
C TYR A 36 -1.90 -10.92 0.10
N ASP A 37 -1.27 -11.89 -0.54
CA ASP A 37 0.05 -12.41 -0.13
C ASP A 37 1.13 -11.33 -0.25
N TYR A 38 1.09 -10.51 -1.30
CA TYR A 38 2.01 -9.39 -1.49
C TYR A 38 1.90 -8.34 -0.37
N ILE A 39 0.69 -7.97 0.02
CA ILE A 39 0.47 -6.98 1.09
C ILE A 39 0.87 -7.55 2.45
N VAL A 40 0.55 -8.82 2.74
CA VAL A 40 0.96 -9.48 3.98
C VAL A 40 2.49 -9.53 4.08
N HIS A 41 3.16 -10.00 3.02
CA HIS A 41 4.62 -10.03 2.95
C HIS A 41 5.23 -8.63 3.12
N GLY A 42 4.63 -7.64 2.47
CA GLY A 42 4.98 -6.22 2.59
C GLY A 42 4.96 -5.73 4.03
N LEU A 43 3.84 -5.96 4.71
CA LEU A 43 3.62 -5.50 6.08
C LEU A 43 4.50 -6.24 7.09
N GLU A 44 4.70 -7.56 6.93
CA GLU A 44 5.59 -8.36 7.78
C GLU A 44 7.03 -7.88 7.70
N HIS A 45 7.52 -7.61 6.48
CA HIS A 45 8.87 -7.09 6.28
C HIS A 45 9.02 -5.67 6.86
N LEU A 46 8.04 -4.78 6.64
CA LEU A 46 8.06 -3.42 7.22
C LEU A 46 8.00 -3.44 8.75
N CYS A 47 7.29 -4.40 9.35
CA CYS A 47 7.28 -4.59 10.80
C CYS A 47 8.64 -5.06 11.34
N ALA A 48 9.40 -5.83 10.57
CA ALA A 48 10.73 -6.30 10.95
C ALA A 48 11.82 -5.25 10.68
N ASN A 49 11.80 -4.62 9.51
CA ASN A 49 12.79 -3.66 9.01
C ASN A 49 12.07 -2.52 8.26
N PRO A 50 11.71 -1.43 8.96
CA PRO A 50 10.92 -0.34 8.35
C PRO A 50 11.69 0.47 7.31
N ASP A 51 13.02 0.48 7.37
CA ASP A 51 13.90 1.21 6.46
C ASP A 51 14.32 0.40 5.22
N ASP A 52 14.05 -0.91 5.20
CA ASP A 52 14.46 -1.82 4.11
C ASP A 52 13.30 -2.01 3.13
N ILE A 53 13.22 -1.13 2.13
CA ILE A 53 12.12 -1.09 1.15
C ILE A 53 12.50 -1.74 -0.18
N GLU A 54 13.79 -1.87 -0.49
CA GLU A 54 14.26 -2.49 -1.73
C GLU A 54 13.71 -3.92 -1.96
N PRO A 55 13.64 -4.80 -0.94
CA PRO A 55 13.09 -6.14 -1.10
C PRO A 55 11.59 -6.16 -1.34
N LEU A 56 10.89 -5.09 -0.94
CA LEU A 56 9.43 -4.95 -1.04
C LEU A 56 8.96 -4.46 -2.40
N LEU A 57 9.89 -4.13 -3.30
CA LEU A 57 9.54 -3.66 -4.63
C LEU A 57 8.86 -4.78 -5.42
N PRO A 58 7.81 -4.46 -6.22
CA PRO A 58 6.98 -5.46 -6.89
C PRO A 58 7.74 -6.44 -7.79
N TRP A 59 8.89 -6.02 -8.33
CA TRP A 59 9.76 -6.83 -9.20
C TRP A 59 10.80 -7.66 -8.43
N ASN A 60 11.02 -7.37 -7.15
CA ASN A 60 11.92 -8.13 -6.27
C ASN A 60 11.18 -9.21 -5.46
N VAL A 61 9.84 -9.12 -5.39
CA VAL A 61 9.00 -10.08 -4.68
C VAL A 61 8.63 -11.24 -5.60
N SER A 62 9.23 -12.40 -5.37
CA SER A 62 8.87 -13.67 -6.02
C SER A 62 8.09 -14.56 -5.05
N LEU A 63 6.82 -14.22 -4.81
CA LEU A 63 5.92 -15.09 -4.06
C LEU A 63 5.49 -16.22 -4.99
N ASN A 64 6.16 -17.36 -4.85
CA ASN A 64 5.88 -18.55 -5.63
C ASN A 64 4.47 -19.07 -5.27
N VAL A 65 3.64 -19.30 -6.29
CA VAL A 65 2.39 -20.10 -6.17
C VAL A 65 2.73 -21.57 -6.29
#